data_AF-A0A843F8U1-F1
#
_entry.id   AF-A0A843F8U1-F1
#
_cell.length_a   1.000
_cell.length_b   1.000
_cell.length_c   1.000
_cell.angle_alpha   90.00
_cell.angle_beta   90.00
_cell.angle_gamma   90.00
#
_symmetry.space_group_name_H-M   'P 1'
#
loop_
_entity.id
_entity.type
_entity.pdbx_description
1 polymer ?
#
loop_
_entity_poly.entity_id
_entity_poly.type
_entity_poly.pdbx_seq_one_letter_code
_entity_poly.pdbx_strand_id
1 'polypeptide(L)'
;MLLYFRGCTAREKLTSISKATERILKAAKINYETLEDEQCCGSVLLRTGFVDDAIEQMNGNLKDFEGKTIVTSCSGCYKTLKEDYKKYLGVDLKVIHISQLLEQLIKENKINLKGNKDLKVTYHDSCHLGRHAGEYEAPRNVIQSISNLVEMENNKENARCCGSGGGVKSAYGELSNSIAQLRIKEAEDTDADLMVSACPFCKLNLSQNSDNLEILDLSEFVFEHLDSIDLEKDNDDGEIQ
;
A
#
# COMPACT_ATOMS: atom_id res chain seq x y z
N MET A 1 11.73 6.97 -16.16
CA MET A 1 12.30 6.73 -14.82
C MET A 1 11.17 6.27 -13.91
N LEU A 2 11.43 5.36 -12.96
CA LEU A 2 10.44 4.99 -11.94
C LEU A 2 10.55 5.96 -10.75
N LEU A 3 9.44 6.55 -10.35
CA LEU A 3 9.33 7.37 -9.14
C LEU A 3 8.61 6.57 -8.06
N TYR A 4 9.25 6.34 -6.92
CA TYR A 4 8.55 5.83 -5.75
C TYR A 4 7.91 7.00 -4.99
N PHE A 5 6.60 7.17 -5.18
CA PHE A 5 5.78 8.11 -4.43
C PHE A 5 5.32 7.45 -3.13
N ARG A 6 5.98 7.82 -2.03
CA ARG A 6 5.86 7.18 -0.71
C ARG A 6 4.50 7.46 -0.08
N GLY A 7 3.98 8.67 -0.28
CA GLY A 7 2.78 9.16 0.36
C GLY A 7 3.01 9.53 1.83
N CYS A 8 2.13 10.36 2.37
CA CYS A 8 2.31 10.94 3.70
C CYS A 8 2.26 9.90 4.84
N THR A 9 1.38 8.90 4.78
CA THR A 9 1.23 7.94 5.89
C THR A 9 2.44 7.01 6.00
N ALA A 10 2.92 6.47 4.88
CA ALA A 10 4.10 5.59 4.88
C ALA A 10 5.40 6.37 5.15
N ARG A 11 5.47 7.67 4.80
CA ARG A 11 6.65 8.51 5.07
C ARG A 11 6.71 8.99 6.52
N GLU A 12 5.58 9.40 7.09
CA GLU A 12 5.55 10.10 8.39
C GLU A 12 5.12 9.24 9.58
N LYS A 13 4.29 8.22 9.35
CA LYS A 13 3.67 7.41 10.43
C LYS A 13 4.13 5.96 10.43
N LEU A 14 4.32 5.37 9.25
CA LEU A 14 4.63 3.96 9.06
C LEU A 14 5.89 3.79 8.18
N THR A 15 7.01 4.34 8.65
CA THR A 15 8.28 4.41 7.90
C THR A 15 8.82 3.05 7.46
N SER A 16 8.47 1.98 8.19
CA SER A 16 8.79 0.59 7.83
C SER A 16 8.27 0.20 6.44
N ILE A 17 7.10 0.70 6.02
CA ILE A 17 6.55 0.44 4.68
C ILE A 17 7.43 1.04 3.59
N SER A 18 7.87 2.30 3.78
CA SER A 18 8.74 2.99 2.84
C SER A 18 10.07 2.26 2.73
N LYS A 19 10.68 1.93 3.86
CA LYS A 19 11.95 1.19 3.92
C LYS A 19 11.84 -0.19 3.28
N ALA A 20 10.80 -0.96 3.59
CA ALA A 20 10.57 -2.28 3.00
C ALA A 20 10.44 -2.20 1.47
N THR A 21 9.65 -1.24 0.99
CA THR A 21 9.47 -1.02 -0.46
C THR A 21 10.80 -0.68 -1.13
N GLU A 22 11.58 0.25 -0.57
CA GLU A 22 12.88 0.64 -1.11
C GLU A 22 13.88 -0.53 -1.12
N ARG A 23 13.93 -1.32 -0.04
CA ARG A 23 14.78 -2.52 0.04
C ARG A 23 14.40 -3.55 -1.02
N ILE A 24 13.10 -3.77 -1.26
CA ILE A 24 12.62 -4.66 -2.33
C ILE A 24 13.03 -4.14 -3.72
N LEU A 25 12.88 -2.84 -3.98
CA LEU A 25 13.28 -2.24 -5.26
C LEU A 25 14.79 -2.39 -5.50
N LYS A 26 15.61 -2.21 -4.46
CA LYS A 26 17.06 -2.44 -4.51
C LYS A 26 17.40 -3.90 -4.78
N ALA A 27 16.81 -4.83 -4.04
CA ALA A 27 16.97 -6.27 -4.26
C ALA A 27 16.62 -6.68 -5.71
N ALA A 28 15.56 -6.09 -6.26
CA ALA A 28 15.11 -6.29 -7.64
C ALA A 28 16.00 -5.59 -8.70
N LYS A 29 17.00 -4.81 -8.28
CA LYS A 29 17.87 -3.97 -9.13
C LYS A 29 17.09 -3.01 -10.01
N ILE A 30 16.04 -2.40 -9.46
CA ILE A 30 15.23 -1.39 -10.14
C ILE A 30 15.77 -0.01 -9.80
N ASN A 31 16.14 0.75 -10.84
CA ASN A 31 16.47 2.15 -10.67
C ASN A 31 15.20 2.96 -10.39
N TYR A 32 15.18 3.63 -9.25
CA TYR A 32 14.08 4.50 -8.84
C TYR A 32 14.62 5.81 -8.24
N GLU A 33 13.75 6.80 -8.19
CA GLU A 33 13.97 8.05 -7.46
C GLU A 33 12.87 8.24 -6.41
N THR A 34 13.13 9.14 -5.46
CA THR A 34 12.15 9.63 -4.48
C THR A 34 12.19 11.16 -4.47
N LEU A 35 11.13 11.80 -3.98
CA LEU A 35 11.08 13.25 -3.84
C LEU A 35 11.50 13.64 -2.42
N GLU A 36 12.51 14.49 -2.27
CA GLU A 36 12.93 15.00 -0.94
C GLU A 36 11.78 15.76 -0.26
N ASP A 37 11.18 16.70 -0.99
CA ASP A 37 10.01 17.47 -0.55
C ASP A 37 8.71 16.90 -1.16
N GLU A 38 8.43 15.63 -0.84
CA GLU A 38 7.24 14.96 -1.36
C GLU A 38 5.94 15.55 -0.79
N GLN A 39 5.17 16.19 -1.66
CA GLN A 39 3.89 16.79 -1.33
C GLN A 39 2.73 15.77 -1.32
N CYS A 40 1.62 16.13 -0.68
CA CYS A 40 0.46 15.25 -0.57
C CYS A 40 -0.20 15.00 -1.95
N CYS A 41 -0.69 13.78 -2.18
CA CYS A 41 -1.43 13.46 -3.42
C CYS A 41 -2.75 14.23 -3.58
N GLY A 42 -3.25 14.92 -2.54
CA GLY A 42 -4.52 15.65 -2.55
C GLY A 42 -5.76 14.82 -2.18
N SER A 43 -5.59 13.53 -1.84
CA SER A 43 -6.72 12.61 -1.61
C SER A 43 -7.66 13.08 -0.49
N VAL A 44 -7.11 13.46 0.67
CA VAL A 44 -7.92 13.85 1.84
C VAL A 44 -8.76 15.08 1.53
N LEU A 45 -8.14 16.14 0.98
CA LEU A 45 -8.82 17.39 0.60
C LEU A 45 -10.00 17.10 -0.33
N LEU A 46 -9.80 16.29 -1.37
CA LEU A 46 -10.89 15.90 -2.27
C LEU A 46 -12.03 15.18 -1.55
N ARG A 47 -11.72 14.29 -0.61
CA ARG A 47 -12.76 13.47 0.05
C ARG A 47 -13.50 14.20 1.16
N THR A 48 -12.91 15.27 1.70
CA THR A 48 -13.55 16.12 2.70
C THR A 48 -14.21 17.36 2.10
N GLY A 49 -14.22 17.50 0.76
CA GLY A 49 -14.94 18.56 0.04
C GLY A 49 -14.15 19.83 -0.24
N PHE A 50 -12.86 19.86 0.12
CA PHE A 50 -11.94 20.96 -0.18
C PHE A 50 -11.38 20.80 -1.60
N VAL A 51 -12.26 20.86 -2.59
CA VAL A 51 -11.94 20.53 -3.99
C VAL A 51 -10.94 21.51 -4.59
N ASP A 52 -11.10 22.82 -4.34
CA ASP A 52 -10.21 23.84 -4.88
C ASP A 52 -8.78 23.70 -4.33
N ASP A 53 -8.66 23.52 -3.01
CA ASP A 53 -7.36 23.26 -2.34
C ASP A 53 -6.73 21.96 -2.85
N ALA A 54 -7.55 20.94 -3.13
CA ALA A 54 -7.04 19.70 -3.70
C ALA A 54 -6.51 19.91 -5.12
N ILE A 55 -7.20 20.70 -5.95
CA ILE A 55 -6.76 21.04 -7.30
C ILE A 55 -5.45 21.83 -7.25
N GLU A 56 -5.30 22.78 -6.33
CA GLU A 56 -4.05 23.51 -6.11
C GLU A 56 -2.91 22.54 -5.74
N GLN A 57 -3.14 21.68 -4.75
CA GLN A 57 -2.19 20.65 -4.33
C GLN A 57 -1.79 19.71 -5.49
N MET A 58 -2.76 19.29 -6.31
CA MET A 58 -2.49 18.41 -7.46
C MET A 58 -1.67 19.10 -8.54
N ASN A 59 -1.97 20.36 -8.85
CA ASN A 59 -1.20 21.15 -9.82
C ASN A 59 0.25 21.32 -9.35
N GLY A 60 0.48 21.54 -8.05
CA GLY A 60 1.81 21.62 -7.47
C GLY A 60 2.68 20.38 -7.71
N ASN A 61 2.06 19.19 -7.78
CA ASN A 61 2.78 17.93 -7.96
C ASN A 61 3.13 17.60 -9.41
N LEU A 62 2.51 18.27 -10.40
CA LEU A 62 2.61 17.85 -11.81
C LEU A 62 4.05 17.87 -12.35
N LYS A 63 4.82 18.88 -11.95
CA LYS A 63 6.23 19.01 -12.33
C LYS A 63 7.05 17.81 -11.87
N ASP A 64 6.77 17.32 -10.67
CA ASP A 64 7.49 16.18 -10.10
C ASP A 64 7.12 14.86 -10.76
N PHE A 65 6.02 14.80 -11.50
CA PHE A 65 5.52 13.58 -12.15
C PHE A 65 5.81 13.51 -13.66
N GLU A 66 6.31 14.60 -14.25
CA GLU A 66 6.53 14.71 -15.69
C GLU A 66 7.49 13.63 -16.22
N GLY A 67 7.02 12.82 -17.17
CA GLY A 67 7.81 11.76 -17.81
C GLY A 67 8.10 10.53 -16.93
N LYS A 68 7.48 10.41 -15.75
CA LYS A 68 7.74 9.33 -14.79
C LYS A 68 6.64 8.27 -14.81
N THR A 69 7.03 7.04 -14.49
CA THR A 69 6.10 6.00 -14.04
C THR A 69 6.11 6.05 -12.53
N ILE A 70 4.96 6.24 -11.91
CA ILE A 70 4.81 6.40 -10.46
C ILE A 70 4.44 5.05 -9.86
N VAL A 71 5.21 4.60 -8.87
CA VAL A 71 4.81 3.48 -8.01
C VAL A 71 4.44 4.01 -6.63
N THR A 72 3.40 3.45 -6.01
CA THR A 72 2.99 3.80 -4.64
C THR A 72 2.45 2.58 -3.91
N SER A 73 2.73 2.49 -2.61
CA SER A 73 2.19 1.46 -1.70
C SER A 73 0.84 1.84 -1.10
N CYS A 74 0.36 3.06 -1.35
CA CYS A 74 -0.89 3.55 -0.79
C CYS A 74 -2.03 3.50 -1.81
N SER A 75 -3.06 2.71 -1.53
CA SER A 75 -4.25 2.65 -2.38
C SER A 75 -4.97 3.99 -2.55
N GLY A 76 -4.95 4.85 -1.52
CA GLY A 76 -5.47 6.22 -1.60
C GLY A 76 -4.68 7.10 -2.56
N CYS A 77 -3.35 7.04 -2.49
CA CYS A 77 -2.48 7.73 -3.44
C CYS A 77 -2.69 7.17 -4.85
N TYR A 78 -2.74 5.85 -5.00
CA TYR A 78 -2.94 5.18 -6.29
C TYR A 78 -4.21 5.64 -6.99
N LYS A 79 -5.38 5.53 -6.34
CA LYS A 79 -6.65 5.97 -6.93
C LYS A 79 -6.65 7.47 -7.23
N THR A 80 -6.06 8.27 -6.34
CA THR A 80 -6.02 9.73 -6.53
C THR A 80 -5.17 10.09 -7.74
N LEU A 81 -3.93 9.63 -7.79
CA LEU A 81 -3.00 9.89 -8.89
C LEU A 81 -3.49 9.29 -10.22
N LYS A 82 -4.11 8.10 -10.19
CA LYS A 82 -4.53 7.39 -11.39
C LYS A 82 -5.83 7.93 -11.98
N GLU A 83 -6.83 8.22 -11.15
CA GLU A 83 -8.17 8.58 -11.61
C GLU A 83 -8.51 10.05 -11.35
N ASP A 84 -8.19 10.59 -10.18
CA ASP A 84 -8.62 11.94 -9.83
C ASP A 84 -7.82 13.00 -10.58
N TYR A 85 -6.52 12.81 -10.81
CA TYR A 85 -5.72 13.73 -11.63
C TYR A 85 -6.28 13.79 -13.05
N LYS A 86 -6.70 12.64 -13.60
CA LYS A 86 -7.36 12.59 -14.91
C LYS A 86 -8.70 13.29 -14.89
N LYS A 87 -9.53 13.04 -13.87
CA LYS A 87 -10.87 13.60 -13.73
C LYS A 87 -10.87 15.12 -13.55
N TYR A 88 -10.01 15.64 -12.68
CA TYR A 88 -10.03 17.05 -12.27
C TYR A 88 -9.05 17.92 -13.08
N LEU A 89 -7.92 17.38 -13.54
CA LEU A 89 -6.90 18.14 -14.28
C LEU A 89 -6.78 17.73 -15.75
N GLY A 90 -7.42 16.63 -16.18
CA GLY A 90 -7.23 16.09 -17.53
C GLY A 90 -5.87 15.41 -17.75
N VAL A 91 -5.10 15.17 -16.68
CA VAL A 91 -3.75 14.59 -16.75
C VAL A 91 -3.81 13.08 -16.50
N ASP A 92 -3.39 12.28 -17.49
CA ASP A 92 -3.31 10.82 -17.37
C ASP A 92 -1.92 10.39 -16.91
N LEU A 93 -1.78 10.10 -15.60
CA LEU A 93 -0.54 9.64 -15.01
C LEU A 93 -0.36 8.11 -15.17
N LYS A 94 0.88 7.70 -15.44
CA LYS A 94 1.28 6.30 -15.40
C LYS A 94 1.53 5.89 -13.96
N VAL A 95 0.52 5.34 -13.30
CA VAL A 95 0.59 4.92 -11.89
C VAL A 95 0.45 3.40 -11.79
N ILE A 96 1.33 2.78 -11.00
CA ILE A 96 1.35 1.36 -10.67
C ILE A 96 1.21 1.22 -9.16
N HIS A 97 0.31 0.35 -8.70
CA HIS A 97 0.25 0.03 -7.27
C HIS A 97 1.36 -0.97 -6.93
N ILE A 98 1.95 -0.88 -5.73
CA ILE A 98 3.08 -1.75 -5.36
C ILE A 98 2.74 -3.23 -5.49
N SER A 99 1.50 -3.63 -5.22
CA SER A 99 1.06 -5.02 -5.39
C SER A 99 1.25 -5.55 -6.81
N GLN A 100 0.96 -4.72 -7.82
CA GLN A 100 1.09 -5.07 -9.23
C GLN A 100 2.57 -5.22 -9.62
N LEU A 101 3.41 -4.31 -9.12
CA LEU A 101 4.85 -4.41 -9.34
C LEU A 101 5.43 -5.64 -8.66
N LEU A 102 5.09 -5.90 -7.39
CA LEU A 102 5.56 -7.07 -6.66
C LEU A 102 5.18 -8.38 -7.35
N GLU A 103 3.93 -8.51 -7.78
CA GLU A 103 3.49 -9.67 -8.57
C GLU A 103 4.35 -9.88 -9.82
N GLN A 104 4.59 -8.80 -10.57
CA GLN A 104 5.44 -8.84 -11.76
C GLN A 104 6.87 -9.27 -11.42
N LEU A 105 7.48 -8.71 -10.37
CA LEU A 105 8.85 -9.02 -9.97
C LEU A 105 9.01 -10.48 -9.54
N ILE A 106 8.02 -11.03 -8.83
CA ILE A 106 7.98 -12.44 -8.45
C ILE A 106 7.88 -13.32 -9.71
N LYS A 107 6.95 -12.99 -10.61
CA LYS A 107 6.74 -13.75 -11.86
C LYS A 107 7.97 -13.74 -12.77
N GLU A 108 8.71 -12.64 -12.80
CA GLU A 108 9.94 -12.48 -13.58
C GLU A 108 11.19 -13.02 -12.86
N ASN A 109 11.06 -13.59 -11.67
CA ASN A 109 12.17 -14.03 -10.80
C ASN A 109 13.21 -12.92 -10.54
N LYS A 110 12.74 -11.67 -10.44
CA LYS A 110 13.57 -10.51 -10.08
C LYS A 110 13.85 -10.43 -8.58
N ILE A 111 12.96 -11.00 -7.78
CA ILE A 111 13.13 -11.21 -6.35
C ILE A 111 12.74 -12.66 -6.03
N ASN A 112 13.43 -13.27 -5.07
CA ASN A 112 13.13 -14.61 -4.59
C ASN A 112 12.55 -14.54 -3.18
N LEU A 113 11.52 -15.36 -2.94
CA LEU A 113 10.79 -15.37 -1.68
C LEU A 113 10.89 -16.73 -1.00
N LYS A 114 11.12 -16.71 0.31
CA LYS A 114 11.04 -17.87 1.19
C LYS A 114 9.58 -18.12 1.53
N GLY A 115 8.97 -19.08 0.83
CA GLY A 115 7.61 -19.50 1.12
C GLY A 115 7.48 -20.17 2.49
N ASN A 116 6.39 -19.88 3.19
CA ASN A 116 5.96 -20.56 4.41
C ASN A 116 4.48 -20.93 4.29
N LYS A 117 4.17 -22.14 3.83
CA LYS A 117 2.80 -22.59 3.58
C LYS A 117 2.02 -22.96 4.84
N ASP A 118 2.68 -23.07 5.98
CA ASP A 118 2.02 -23.29 7.27
C ASP A 118 1.47 -21.98 7.85
N LEU A 119 2.01 -20.82 7.42
CA LEU A 119 1.52 -19.50 7.79
C LEU A 119 0.18 -19.21 7.10
N LYS A 120 -0.87 -18.97 7.89
CA LYS A 120 -2.18 -18.53 7.43
C LYS A 120 -2.24 -17.01 7.43
N VAL A 121 -2.47 -16.44 6.27
CA VAL A 121 -2.59 -14.99 6.10
C VAL A 121 -3.98 -14.65 5.58
N THR A 122 -4.62 -13.65 6.16
CA THR A 122 -5.84 -13.06 5.57
C THR A 122 -5.56 -11.69 4.95
N TYR A 123 -6.39 -11.25 4.00
CA TYR A 123 -6.17 -10.02 3.26
C TYR A 123 -7.29 -8.99 3.45
N HIS A 124 -6.92 -7.75 3.78
CA HIS A 124 -7.81 -6.62 3.78
C HIS A 124 -7.83 -5.92 2.42
N ASP A 125 -8.91 -6.13 1.67
CA ASP A 125 -9.20 -5.38 0.44
C ASP A 125 -9.46 -3.90 0.74
N SER A 126 -8.47 -3.05 0.48
CA SER A 126 -8.65 -1.61 0.63
C SER A 126 -9.63 -1.08 -0.43
N CYS A 127 -10.54 -0.19 -0.01
CA CYS A 127 -11.62 0.27 -0.87
C CYS A 127 -11.13 0.95 -2.16
N HIS A 128 -10.08 1.77 -2.09
CA HIS A 128 -9.54 2.48 -3.25
C HIS A 128 -8.83 1.56 -4.25
N LEU A 129 -8.19 0.47 -3.81
CA LEU A 129 -7.53 -0.47 -4.72
C LEU A 129 -8.56 -1.42 -5.34
N GLY A 130 -9.43 -1.98 -4.51
CA GLY A 130 -10.47 -2.91 -4.94
C GLY A 130 -11.65 -2.21 -5.60
N ARG A 131 -12.59 -1.67 -4.81
CA ARG A 131 -13.87 -1.15 -5.33
C ARG A 131 -13.75 -0.02 -6.35
N HIS A 132 -12.69 0.80 -6.26
CA HIS A 132 -12.51 1.90 -7.20
C HIS A 132 -11.68 1.51 -8.43
N ALA A 133 -10.55 0.82 -8.23
CA ALA A 133 -9.63 0.51 -9.33
C ALA A 133 -9.73 -0.92 -9.90
N GLY A 134 -10.55 -1.78 -9.29
CA GLY A 134 -10.77 -3.17 -9.73
C GLY A 134 -9.60 -4.11 -9.47
N GLU A 135 -8.61 -3.70 -8.67
CA GLU A 135 -7.43 -4.50 -8.39
C GLU A 135 -7.63 -5.32 -7.11
N TYR A 136 -7.79 -6.63 -7.32
CA TYR A 136 -8.02 -7.61 -6.25
C TYR A 136 -7.00 -8.75 -6.28
N GLU A 137 -6.43 -9.05 -7.44
CA GLU A 137 -5.69 -10.30 -7.64
C GLU A 137 -4.21 -10.11 -7.36
N ALA A 138 -3.61 -8.97 -7.75
CA ALA A 138 -2.17 -8.77 -7.52
C ALA A 138 -1.76 -8.91 -6.04
N PRO A 139 -2.47 -8.33 -5.04
CA PRO A 139 -2.15 -8.56 -3.63
C PRO A 139 -2.27 -10.03 -3.23
N ARG A 140 -3.29 -10.74 -3.72
CA ARG A 140 -3.53 -12.16 -3.40
C ARG A 140 -2.45 -13.06 -3.99
N ASN A 141 -2.09 -12.84 -5.25
CA ASN A 141 -1.05 -13.59 -5.94
C ASN A 141 0.31 -13.43 -5.24
N VAL A 142 0.62 -12.22 -4.78
CA VAL A 142 1.82 -11.97 -3.95
C VAL A 142 1.74 -12.75 -2.63
N ILE A 143 0.64 -12.65 -1.88
CA ILE A 143 0.48 -13.36 -0.60
C ILE A 143 0.58 -14.88 -0.81
N GLN A 144 -0.13 -15.43 -1.79
CA GLN A 144 -0.16 -16.86 -2.11
C GLN A 144 1.18 -17.38 -2.65
N SER A 145 2.09 -16.52 -3.12
CA SER A 145 3.45 -16.95 -3.45
C SER A 145 4.24 -17.32 -2.19
N ILE A 146 3.97 -16.67 -1.06
CA ILE A 146 4.65 -16.87 0.22
C ILE A 146 3.89 -17.85 1.09
N SER A 147 2.62 -17.57 1.38
CA SER A 147 1.85 -18.21 2.46
C SER A 147 0.59 -18.93 1.97
N ASN A 148 -0.23 -19.41 2.91
CA ASN A 148 -1.58 -19.89 2.68
C ASN A 148 -2.58 -18.75 2.92
N LEU A 149 -3.26 -18.30 1.87
CA LEU A 149 -4.27 -17.23 1.97
C LEU A 149 -5.62 -17.80 2.45
N VAL A 150 -6.13 -17.29 3.56
CA VAL A 150 -7.47 -17.56 4.08
C VAL A 150 -8.32 -16.30 3.98
N GLU A 151 -9.43 -16.39 3.23
CA GLU A 151 -10.27 -15.22 2.97
C GLU A 151 -11.28 -14.99 4.10
N MET A 152 -11.48 -13.72 4.45
CA MET A 152 -12.61 -13.28 5.27
C MET A 152 -13.94 -13.48 4.53
N GLU A 153 -15.03 -13.61 5.28
CA GLU A 153 -16.40 -13.76 4.74
C GLU A 153 -16.72 -12.68 3.69
N ASN A 154 -16.48 -11.41 4.06
CA ASN A 154 -16.63 -10.26 3.20
C ASN A 154 -15.26 -9.91 2.62
N ASN A 155 -15.01 -10.35 1.39
CA ASN A 155 -13.81 -10.04 0.63
C ASN A 155 -14.16 -9.37 -0.71
N LYS A 156 -13.13 -8.92 -1.42
CA LYS A 156 -13.23 -8.25 -2.71
C LYS A 156 -14.18 -7.05 -2.67
N GLU A 157 -15.15 -6.98 -3.58
CA GLU A 157 -16.13 -5.89 -3.65
C GLU A 157 -16.99 -5.75 -2.38
N ASN A 158 -17.22 -6.87 -1.68
CA ASN A 158 -18.02 -6.93 -0.46
C ASN A 158 -17.24 -6.55 0.80
N ALA A 159 -15.91 -6.37 0.72
CA ALA A 159 -15.07 -6.14 1.89
C ALA A 159 -15.53 -4.95 2.75
N ARG A 160 -15.54 -5.16 4.07
CA ARG A 160 -15.83 -4.09 5.03
C ARG A 160 -14.71 -3.06 5.03
N CYS A 161 -15.07 -1.79 5.20
CA CYS A 161 -14.11 -0.70 5.30
C CYS A 161 -13.27 -0.82 6.58
N CYS A 162 -12.01 -0.37 6.54
CA CYS A 162 -11.19 -0.20 7.75
C CYS A 162 -11.63 0.95 8.66
N GLY A 163 -12.58 1.79 8.21
CA GLY A 163 -13.13 2.93 8.98
C GLY A 163 -12.41 4.26 8.79
N SER A 164 -11.25 4.30 8.13
CA SER A 164 -10.38 5.49 8.20
C SER A 164 -10.65 6.57 7.16
N GLY A 165 -11.01 6.15 5.95
CA GLY A 165 -11.11 7.02 4.76
C GLY A 165 -12.19 8.09 4.87
N GLY A 166 -12.27 8.96 3.87
CA GLY A 166 -13.34 9.97 3.78
C GLY A 166 -13.31 11.04 4.87
N GLY A 167 -12.22 11.16 5.63
CA GLY A 167 -12.13 12.06 6.78
C GLY A 167 -12.73 11.50 8.08
N VAL A 168 -13.28 10.28 8.06
CA VAL A 168 -13.98 9.69 9.21
C VAL A 168 -13.04 9.48 10.40
N LYS A 169 -11.81 8.99 10.20
CA LYS A 169 -10.85 8.84 11.31
C LYS A 169 -10.60 10.16 12.05
N SER A 170 -10.47 11.25 11.31
CA SER A 170 -10.15 12.57 11.87
C SER A 170 -11.36 13.24 12.51
N ALA A 171 -12.53 13.15 11.89
CA ALA A 171 -13.74 13.82 12.36
C ALA A 171 -14.55 13.02 13.38
N TYR A 172 -14.52 11.68 13.29
CA TYR A 172 -15.35 10.76 14.07
C TYR A 172 -14.53 9.54 14.52
N GLY A 173 -13.52 9.79 15.36
CA GLY A 173 -12.54 8.76 15.78
C GLY A 173 -13.17 7.50 16.40
N GLU A 174 -14.16 7.64 17.27
CA GLU A 174 -14.85 6.50 17.89
C GLU A 174 -15.59 5.64 16.86
N LEU A 175 -16.26 6.27 15.89
CA LEU A 175 -16.91 5.55 14.79
C LEU A 175 -15.89 4.84 13.89
N SER A 176 -14.77 5.50 13.59
CA SER A 176 -13.69 4.89 12.80
C SER A 176 -13.10 3.67 13.51
N ASN A 177 -13.01 3.70 14.84
CA ASN A 177 -12.50 2.60 15.65
C ASN A 177 -13.49 1.44 15.71
N SER A 178 -14.79 1.71 15.92
CA SER A 178 -15.80 0.65 15.95
C SER A 178 -15.94 -0.07 14.60
N ILE A 179 -15.83 0.67 13.48
CA ILE A 179 -15.79 0.06 12.14
C ILE A 179 -14.54 -0.83 11.96
N ALA A 180 -13.37 -0.39 12.44
CA ALA A 180 -12.15 -1.17 12.37
C ALA A 180 -12.27 -2.49 13.16
N GLN A 181 -12.85 -2.44 14.37
CA GLN A 181 -13.06 -3.62 15.21
C GLN A 181 -13.96 -4.66 14.53
N LEU A 182 -15.00 -4.24 13.80
CA LEU A 182 -15.83 -5.16 13.01
C LEU A 182 -15.03 -5.89 11.92
N ARG A 183 -14.03 -5.22 11.33
CA ARG A 183 -13.16 -5.83 10.32
C ARG A 183 -12.10 -6.74 10.94
N ILE A 184 -11.55 -6.36 12.09
CA ILE A 184 -10.58 -7.18 12.82
C ILE A 184 -11.23 -8.45 13.31
N LYS A 185 -12.44 -8.36 13.88
CA LYS A 185 -13.18 -9.55 14.33
C LYS A 185 -13.40 -10.55 13.21
N GLU A 186 -13.78 -10.07 12.03
CA GLU A 186 -13.96 -10.89 10.85
C GLU A 186 -12.67 -11.59 10.40
N ALA A 187 -11.52 -10.94 10.59
CA ALA A 187 -10.21 -11.51 10.30
C ALA A 187 -9.80 -12.57 11.32
N GLU A 188 -10.04 -12.32 12.61
CA GLU A 188 -9.83 -13.31 13.67
C GLU A 188 -10.69 -14.57 13.44
N ASP A 189 -11.92 -14.41 12.94
CA ASP A 189 -12.82 -15.53 12.61
C ASP A 189 -12.30 -16.44 11.47
N THR A 190 -11.24 -16.04 10.77
CA THR A 190 -10.57 -16.89 9.75
C THR A 190 -9.48 -17.81 10.33
N ASP A 191 -9.16 -17.69 11.63
CA ASP A 191 -8.01 -18.32 12.27
C ASP A 191 -6.68 -18.00 11.55
N ALA A 192 -6.56 -16.81 10.96
CA ALA A 192 -5.31 -16.33 10.36
C ALA A 192 -4.30 -15.93 11.44
N ASP A 193 -3.02 -16.19 11.17
CA ASP A 193 -1.92 -15.78 12.05
C ASP A 193 -1.67 -14.28 11.96
N LEU A 194 -1.87 -13.69 10.78
CA LEU A 194 -1.77 -12.26 10.53
C LEU A 194 -2.69 -11.79 9.41
N MET A 195 -2.93 -10.48 9.38
CA MET A 195 -3.63 -9.79 8.30
C MET A 195 -2.64 -8.96 7.46
N VAL A 196 -2.76 -9.03 6.14
CA VAL A 196 -2.05 -8.13 5.21
C VAL A 196 -3.01 -7.09 4.64
N SER A 197 -2.54 -5.86 4.52
CA SER A 197 -3.21 -4.75 3.81
C SER A 197 -2.28 -4.17 2.75
N ALA A 198 -2.83 -3.68 1.64
CA ALA A 198 -2.06 -2.99 0.60
C ALA A 198 -2.34 -1.47 0.64
N CYS A 199 -2.37 -0.91 1.84
CA CYS A 199 -2.70 0.48 2.11
C CYS A 199 -2.21 0.89 3.51
N PRO A 200 -1.27 1.86 3.61
CA PRO A 200 -0.76 2.38 4.88
C PRO A 200 -1.86 2.96 5.76
N PHE A 201 -2.87 3.60 5.17
CA PHE A 201 -3.95 4.23 5.94
C PHE A 201 -4.87 3.18 6.57
N CYS A 202 -5.12 2.07 5.86
CA CYS A 202 -5.86 0.94 6.41
C CYS A 202 -5.04 0.25 7.50
N LYS A 203 -3.74 -0.04 7.26
CA LYS A 203 -2.84 -0.60 8.27
C LYS A 203 -2.86 0.23 9.55
N LEU A 204 -2.64 1.55 9.44
CA LEU A 204 -2.57 2.44 10.60
C LEU A 204 -3.77 2.28 11.53
N ASN A 205 -4.99 2.30 10.99
CA ASN A 205 -6.18 2.24 11.82
C ASN A 205 -6.50 0.83 12.31
N LEU A 206 -6.28 -0.20 11.48
CA LEU A 206 -6.50 -1.58 11.89
C LEU A 206 -5.51 -1.95 13.00
N SER A 207 -4.23 -1.62 12.87
CA SER A 207 -3.21 -1.91 13.89
C SER A 207 -3.47 -1.19 15.21
N GLN A 208 -4.08 0.00 15.19
CA GLN A 208 -4.47 0.72 16.41
C GLN A 208 -5.67 0.12 17.15
N ASN A 209 -6.43 -0.76 16.49
CA ASN A 209 -7.65 -1.35 17.02
C ASN A 209 -7.56 -2.88 17.16
N SER A 210 -6.37 -3.45 16.93
CA SER A 210 -6.11 -4.88 17.02
C SER A 210 -5.22 -5.16 18.22
N ASP A 211 -5.65 -6.07 19.09
CA ASP A 211 -4.89 -6.46 20.28
C ASP A 211 -4.05 -7.73 20.03
N ASN A 212 -4.57 -8.69 19.25
CA ASN A 212 -4.00 -10.02 19.12
C ASN A 212 -3.57 -10.37 17.69
N LEU A 213 -4.16 -9.72 16.68
CA LEU A 213 -3.88 -10.02 15.28
C LEU A 213 -2.86 -9.02 14.74
N GLU A 214 -1.70 -9.51 14.32
CA GLU A 214 -0.68 -8.70 13.66
C GLU A 214 -1.18 -8.24 12.29
N ILE A 215 -0.88 -6.98 11.96
CA ILE A 215 -1.28 -6.38 10.67
C ILE A 215 -0.06 -5.79 9.99
N LEU A 216 0.27 -6.34 8.83
CA LEU A 216 1.38 -5.91 7.98
C LEU A 216 0.88 -5.21 6.72
N ASP A 217 1.69 -4.29 6.20
CA ASP A 217 1.56 -3.85 4.83
C ASP A 217 2.15 -4.91 3.88
N LEU A 218 1.61 -5.01 2.66
CA LEU A 218 2.08 -5.97 1.67
C LEU A 218 3.60 -5.85 1.41
N SER A 219 4.16 -4.64 1.41
CA SER A 219 5.60 -4.45 1.23
C SER A 219 6.40 -4.99 2.42
N GLU A 220 5.92 -4.84 3.64
CA GLU A 220 6.60 -5.38 4.83
C GLU A 220 6.53 -6.91 4.83
N PHE A 221 5.35 -7.47 4.54
CA PHE A 221 5.16 -8.91 4.44
C PHE A 221 6.09 -9.54 3.41
N VAL A 222 6.22 -8.93 2.23
CA VAL A 222 7.17 -9.41 1.21
C VAL A 222 8.61 -9.25 1.68
N PHE A 223 8.97 -8.13 2.29
CA PHE A 223 10.34 -7.88 2.75
C PHE A 223 10.79 -8.91 3.80
N GLU A 224 9.92 -9.27 4.76
CA GLU A 224 10.22 -10.30 5.78
C GLU A 224 10.46 -11.69 5.19
N HIS A 225 9.96 -11.95 3.99
CA HIS A 225 10.08 -13.22 3.28
C HIS A 225 11.05 -13.16 2.09
N LEU A 226 11.79 -12.07 1.91
CA LEU A 226 12.87 -12.02 0.91
C LEU A 226 13.95 -13.06 1.24
N ASP A 227 14.45 -13.74 0.21
CA ASP A 227 15.57 -14.66 0.39
C ASP A 227 16.84 -13.91 0.82
N SER A 228 17.64 -14.53 1.68
CA SER A 228 18.91 -14.02 2.19
C SER A 228 19.90 -13.65 1.09
N ILE A 229 19.84 -14.31 -0.07
CA ILE A 229 20.70 -13.99 -1.24
C ILE A 229 20.34 -12.61 -1.82
N ASP A 230 19.10 -12.17 -1.67
CA ASP A 230 18.64 -10.85 -2.11
C ASP A 230 18.86 -9.77 -1.03
N LEU A 231 19.01 -10.17 0.24
CA LEU A 231 19.41 -9.29 1.35
C LEU A 231 20.93 -9.02 1.38
N GLU A 232 21.78 -9.93 0.89
CA GLU A 232 23.24 -9.70 0.83
C GLU A 232 23.66 -8.74 -0.29
N LYS A 233 22.85 -8.60 -1.35
CA LYS A 233 23.04 -7.59 -2.41
C LYS A 233 22.83 -6.15 -1.93
N ASP A 234 22.37 -5.97 -0.70
CA ASP A 234 22.10 -4.69 -0.04
C ASP A 234 23.35 -4.14 0.68
N ASN A 235 24.39 -4.97 0.88
CA ASN A 235 25.62 -4.61 1.60
C ASN A 235 26.83 -4.30 0.70
N ASP A 236 26.75 -4.56 -0.61
CA ASP A 236 27.88 -4.38 -1.54
C ASP A 236 27.93 -2.99 -2.21
N ASP A 237 26.86 -2.18 -2.08
CA ASP A 237 26.77 -0.83 -2.64
C ASP A 237 26.89 0.25 -1.54
N GLY A 238 28.09 0.33 -0.94
CA GLY A 238 28.66 1.59 -0.47
C GLY A 238 28.28 2.07 0.94
N GLU A 239 29.11 1.72 1.92
CA GLU A 239 29.63 2.75 2.84
C GLU A 239 30.24 3.87 1.99
N ILE A 240 29.55 4.99 1.87
CA ILE A 240 30.18 6.27 1.57
C ILE A 240 30.16 7.04 2.89
N GLN A 241 31.37 7.39 3.33
CA GLN A 241 31.73 8.14 4.54
C GLN A 241 30.79 9.29 4.89
#